data_AF-Q0WD98-F1
#
_entry.id   AF-Q0WD98-F1
#
_cell.length_a   1.000
_cell.length_b   1.000
_cell.length_c   1.000
_cell.angle_alpha   90.00
_cell.angle_beta   90.00
_cell.angle_gamma   90.00
#
_symmetry.space_group_name_H-M   'P 1'
#
loop_
_entity.id
_entity.type
_entity.pdbx_description
1 polymer ?
#
loop_
_entity_poly.entity_id
_entity_poly.type
_entity_poly.pdbx_seq_one_letter_code
_entity_poly.pdbx_strand_id
1 'polypeptide(L)'
;INQPEDFKQWFGRFVTTPRHELDIAPAQPPYDQDEIVDALMEGAVLTRLGGLRVLRVGDNVFINSERLEMANAEAADALCRYTIIGKKELGEALQDSAFVTELTELINQGYWFFNE
;
A
#
# COMPACT_ATOMS: atom_id res chain seq x y z
N ILE A 1 18.97 16.45 13.23
CA ILE A 1 19.21 16.06 11.82
C ILE A 1 19.21 17.36 11.02
N ASN A 2 20.31 17.72 10.37
CA ASN A 2 20.45 19.01 9.68
C ASN A 2 20.29 18.91 8.15
N GLN A 3 20.20 17.70 7.61
CA GLN A 3 19.88 17.46 6.20
C GLN A 3 18.37 17.19 6.06
N PRO A 4 17.63 17.97 5.26
CA PRO A 4 16.18 17.83 5.15
C PRO A 4 15.73 16.43 4.69
N GLU A 5 16.47 15.80 3.79
CA GLU A 5 16.10 14.47 3.27
C GLU A 5 16.31 13.38 4.32
N ASP A 6 17.46 13.39 5.02
CA ASP A 6 17.69 12.48 6.16
C ASP A 6 16.59 12.60 7.22
N PHE A 7 16.09 13.82 7.46
CA PHE A 7 15.00 14.04 8.41
C PHE A 7 13.69 13.43 7.91
N LYS A 8 13.32 13.63 6.63
CA LYS A 8 12.11 13.04 6.05
C LYS A 8 12.16 11.52 6.05
N GLN A 9 13.32 10.93 5.72
CA GLN A 9 13.54 9.48 5.77
C GLN A 9 13.37 8.94 7.19
N TRP A 10 14.08 9.52 8.16
CA TRP A 10 13.95 9.12 9.56
C TRP A 10 12.51 9.29 10.06
N PHE A 11 11.89 10.44 9.80
CA PHE A 11 10.55 10.76 10.28
C PHE A 11 9.52 9.81 9.69
N GLY A 12 9.56 9.55 8.38
CA GLY A 12 8.65 8.64 7.68
C GLY A 12 8.71 7.22 8.22
N ARG A 13 9.93 6.69 8.45
CA ARG A 13 10.12 5.37 9.06
C ARG A 13 9.58 5.35 10.48
N PHE A 14 9.99 6.31 11.32
CA PHE A 14 9.60 6.38 12.72
C PHE A 14 8.08 6.51 12.91
N VAL A 15 7.42 7.39 12.15
CA VAL A 15 6.00 7.68 12.29
C VAL A 15 5.11 6.56 11.75
N THR A 16 5.64 5.68 10.90
CA THR A 16 4.95 4.49 10.39
C THR A 16 5.29 3.20 11.13
N THR A 17 6.18 3.26 12.13
CA THR A 17 6.44 2.13 13.01
C THR A 17 5.18 1.76 13.80
N PRO A 18 4.72 0.50 13.75
CA PRO A 18 3.56 0.06 14.50
C PRO A 18 3.91 0.04 15.99
N ARG A 19 2.94 0.39 16.84
CA ARG A 19 3.12 0.39 18.31
C ARG A 19 2.88 -0.97 18.95
N HIS A 20 2.16 -1.83 18.23
CA HIS A 20 1.81 -3.18 18.61
C HIS A 20 2.15 -4.10 17.45
N GLU A 21 2.27 -5.39 17.72
CA GLU A 21 2.44 -6.40 16.68
C GLU A 21 1.24 -6.36 15.72
N LEU A 22 1.53 -6.45 14.42
CA LEU A 22 0.52 -6.52 13.38
C LEU A 22 0.17 -7.98 13.12
N ASP A 23 -1.11 -8.27 12.97
CA ASP A 23 -1.61 -9.60 12.61
C ASP A 23 -1.45 -9.83 11.09
N ILE A 24 -0.20 -9.85 10.62
CA ILE A 24 0.12 -10.01 9.21
C ILE A 24 0.00 -11.48 8.84
N ALA A 25 -0.93 -11.79 7.95
CA ALA A 25 -1.11 -13.10 7.36
C ALA A 25 -0.89 -12.99 5.83
N PRO A 26 0.25 -13.50 5.30
CA PRO A 26 0.48 -13.54 3.86
C PRO A 26 -0.60 -14.33 3.13
N ALA A 27 -0.94 -13.90 1.90
CA ALA A 27 -1.94 -14.58 1.09
C ALA A 27 -1.49 -16.01 0.72
N GLN A 28 -2.40 -16.98 0.84
CA GLN A 28 -2.16 -18.38 0.45
C GLN A 28 -3.38 -18.97 -0.28
N PRO A 29 -3.26 -19.31 -1.57
CA PRO A 29 -2.09 -19.09 -2.44
C PRO A 29 -1.80 -17.58 -2.65
N PRO A 30 -0.56 -17.20 -3.02
CA PRO A 30 -0.28 -15.84 -3.48
C PRO A 30 -1.11 -15.53 -4.72
N TYR A 31 -1.65 -14.32 -4.79
CA TYR A 31 -2.33 -13.80 -5.95
C TYR A 31 -1.34 -13.46 -7.07
N ASP A 32 -1.75 -13.68 -8.31
CA ASP A 32 -1.12 -13.06 -9.46
C ASP A 32 -1.74 -11.68 -9.80
N GLN A 33 -1.10 -10.95 -10.72
CA GLN A 33 -1.51 -9.59 -11.06
C GLN A 33 -2.87 -9.54 -11.75
N ASP A 34 -3.16 -10.51 -12.62
CA ASP A 34 -4.39 -10.55 -13.40
C ASP A 34 -5.57 -10.82 -12.45
N GLU A 35 -5.43 -11.74 -11.49
CA GLU A 35 -6.42 -12.01 -10.45
C GLU A 35 -6.78 -10.75 -9.64
N ILE A 36 -5.79 -9.95 -9.21
CA ILE A 36 -6.02 -8.72 -8.47
C ILE A 36 -6.78 -7.70 -9.31
N VAL A 37 -6.34 -7.49 -10.57
CA VAL A 37 -6.95 -6.50 -11.46
C VAL A 37 -8.38 -6.89 -11.80
N ASP A 38 -8.63 -8.15 -12.15
CA ASP A 38 -9.96 -8.65 -12.50
C ASP A 38 -10.92 -8.48 -11.32
N ALA A 39 -10.53 -8.92 -10.12
CA ALA A 39 -11.35 -8.78 -8.92
C ALA A 39 -11.73 -7.32 -8.63
N LEU A 40 -10.76 -6.40 -8.69
CA LEU A 40 -11.00 -4.97 -8.49
C LEU A 40 -11.90 -4.38 -9.59
N MET A 41 -11.74 -4.83 -10.83
CA MET A 41 -12.54 -4.40 -11.97
C MET A 41 -13.99 -4.87 -11.90
N GLU A 42 -14.23 -6.04 -11.31
CA GLU A 42 -15.55 -6.61 -10.98
C GLU A 42 -16.21 -5.94 -9.77
N GLY A 43 -15.48 -5.07 -9.06
CA GLY A 43 -16.00 -4.27 -7.96
C GLY A 43 -15.65 -4.79 -6.58
N ALA A 44 -14.76 -5.79 -6.47
CA ALA A 44 -14.17 -6.15 -5.19
C ALA A 44 -13.40 -4.96 -4.60
N VAL A 45 -13.21 -4.99 -3.29
CA VAL A 45 -12.49 -3.96 -2.54
C VAL A 45 -11.46 -4.60 -1.63
N LEU A 46 -10.32 -3.92 -1.48
CA LEU A 46 -9.26 -4.29 -0.56
C LEU A 46 -9.42 -3.50 0.73
N THR A 47 -9.25 -4.19 1.85
CA THR A 47 -9.16 -3.61 3.19
C THR A 47 -7.70 -3.63 3.65
N ARG A 48 -7.24 -2.49 4.17
CA ARG A 48 -5.93 -2.34 4.79
C ARG A 48 -5.91 -3.02 6.15
N LEU A 49 -4.84 -3.75 6.45
CA LEU A 49 -4.63 -4.41 7.74
C LEU A 49 -4.76 -3.41 8.90
N GLY A 50 -5.51 -3.82 9.93
CA GLY A 50 -5.71 -3.03 11.14
C GLY A 50 -4.37 -2.69 11.81
N GLY A 51 -4.15 -1.40 12.10
CA GLY A 51 -2.91 -0.93 12.72
C GLY A 51 -1.75 -0.70 11.76
N LEU A 52 -1.82 -1.16 10.50
CA LEU A 52 -0.83 -0.85 9.48
C LEU A 52 -0.84 0.66 9.19
N ARG A 53 0.35 1.28 9.22
CA ARG A 53 0.53 2.72 9.03
C ARG A 53 1.15 2.97 7.67
N VAL A 54 0.45 3.75 6.86
CA VAL A 54 0.85 4.13 5.50
C VAL A 54 0.80 5.65 5.42
N LEU A 55 1.95 6.29 5.15
CA LEU A 55 2.07 7.74 5.13
C LEU A 55 2.99 8.20 4.01
N ARG A 56 2.61 9.30 3.36
CA ARG A 56 3.46 10.00 2.39
C ARG A 56 4.17 11.17 3.06
N VAL A 57 5.48 11.28 2.85
CA VAL A 57 6.31 12.41 3.31
C VAL A 57 7.09 12.96 2.13
N GLY A 58 6.62 14.07 1.56
CA GLY A 58 7.11 14.56 0.27
C GLY A 58 6.72 13.60 -0.84
N ASP A 59 7.71 13.07 -1.56
CA ASP A 59 7.50 12.12 -2.66
C ASP A 59 7.68 10.65 -2.24
N ASN A 60 8.06 10.41 -0.99
CA ASN A 60 8.28 9.07 -0.48
C ASN A 60 7.02 8.54 0.22
N VAL A 61 6.67 7.29 -0.05
CA VAL A 61 5.67 6.55 0.73
C VAL A 61 6.38 5.70 1.76
N PHE A 62 5.81 5.62 2.96
CA PHE A 62 6.28 4.75 4.02
C PHE A 62 5.17 3.82 4.46
N ILE A 63 5.47 2.53 4.51
CA ILE A 63 4.58 1.47 4.99
C ILE A 63 5.36 0.69 6.04
N ASN A 64 4.81 0.58 7.26
CA ASN A 64 5.40 -0.28 8.29
C ASN A 64 6.90 -0.04 8.57
N SER A 65 7.34 1.23 8.63
CA SER A 65 8.76 1.63 8.80
C SER A 65 9.68 1.45 7.58
N GLU A 66 9.14 1.00 6.45
CA GLU A 66 9.87 0.85 5.20
C GLU A 66 9.52 1.97 4.24
N ARG A 67 10.50 2.44 3.47
CA ARG A 67 10.28 3.39 2.38
C ARG A 67 10.00 2.58 1.12
N LEU A 68 8.94 2.95 0.42
CA LEU A 68 8.63 2.45 -0.91
C LEU A 68 8.68 3.62 -1.90
N GLU A 69 9.30 3.35 -3.04
CA GLU A 69 9.10 4.14 -4.25
C GLU A 69 7.91 3.53 -4.96
N MET A 70 6.90 4.35 -5.24
CA MET A 70 5.65 3.89 -5.85
C MET A 70 5.61 4.45 -7.26
N ALA A 71 5.35 3.60 -8.24
CA ALA A 71 5.35 3.98 -9.65
C ALA A 71 4.29 5.04 -9.97
N ASN A 72 3.17 5.02 -9.25
CA ASN A 72 2.03 5.91 -9.46
C ASN A 72 1.73 6.77 -8.22
N ALA A 73 1.94 8.08 -8.34
CA ALA A 73 1.79 9.02 -7.23
C ALA A 73 0.33 9.23 -6.77
N GLU A 74 -0.65 9.06 -7.66
CA GLU A 74 -2.08 9.17 -7.33
C GLU A 74 -2.55 7.92 -6.59
N ALA A 75 -2.13 6.74 -7.06
CA ALA A 75 -2.42 5.47 -6.40
C ALA A 75 -1.76 5.37 -5.02
N ALA A 76 -0.52 5.86 -4.89
CA ALA A 76 0.16 6.04 -3.61
C ALA A 76 -0.63 6.91 -2.62
N ASP A 77 -1.25 8.00 -3.09
CA ASP A 77 -2.09 8.86 -2.25
C ASP A 77 -3.34 8.11 -1.78
N ALA A 78 -3.98 7.34 -2.67
CA ALA A 78 -5.12 6.50 -2.32
C ALA A 78 -4.78 5.48 -1.22
N LEU A 79 -3.64 4.79 -1.31
CA LEU A 79 -3.16 3.84 -0.29
C LEU A 79 -2.91 4.50 1.08
N CYS A 80 -2.45 5.75 1.08
CA CYS A 80 -2.26 6.52 2.32
C CYS A 80 -3.61 6.92 2.94
N ARG A 81 -4.51 7.44 2.10
CA ARG A 81 -5.74 8.11 2.54
C ARG A 81 -6.83 7.15 2.97
N TYR A 82 -6.99 6.03 2.28
CA TYR A 82 -8.13 5.15 2.46
C TYR A 82 -7.72 3.82 3.10
N THR A 83 -8.58 3.32 3.98
CA THR A 83 -8.45 1.97 4.56
C THR A 83 -9.19 0.91 3.77
N ILE A 84 -10.12 1.32 2.91
CA ILE A 84 -10.83 0.46 1.97
C ILE A 84 -10.69 1.10 0.60
N ILE A 85 -10.17 0.36 -0.37
CA ILE A 85 -9.91 0.85 -1.72
C ILE A 85 -10.44 -0.14 -2.75
N GLY A 86 -11.05 0.37 -3.81
CA GLY A 86 -11.39 -0.41 -4.99
C GLY A 86 -11.08 0.36 -6.26
N LYS A 87 -11.69 -0.07 -7.36
CA LYS A 87 -11.60 0.63 -8.66
C LYS A 87 -11.88 2.13 -8.58
N LYS A 88 -12.78 2.55 -7.69
CA LYS A 88 -13.17 3.97 -7.54
C LYS A 88 -12.01 4.83 -7.06
N GLU A 89 -11.22 4.35 -6.10
CA GLU A 89 -10.10 5.09 -5.51
C GLU A 89 -8.82 4.92 -6.33
N LEU A 90 -8.63 3.76 -6.97
CA LEU A 90 -7.42 3.46 -7.75
C LEU A 90 -7.49 3.95 -9.22
N GLY A 91 -8.70 4.06 -9.79
CA GLY A 91 -8.91 4.66 -11.11
C GLY A 91 -8.08 4.02 -12.22
N GLU A 92 -7.43 4.87 -13.02
CA GLU A 92 -6.59 4.44 -14.15
C GLU A 92 -5.27 3.79 -13.72
N ALA A 93 -4.89 3.87 -12.43
CA ALA A 93 -3.67 3.22 -11.94
C ALA A 93 -3.73 1.69 -12.07
N LEU A 94 -4.92 1.09 -12.17
CA LEU A 94 -5.07 -0.35 -12.45
C LEU A 94 -4.61 -0.76 -13.86
N GLN A 95 -4.34 0.21 -14.75
CA GLN A 95 -3.75 -0.04 -16.07
C GLN A 95 -2.22 0.12 -16.07
N ASP A 96 -1.64 0.61 -14.97
CA ASP A 96 -0.20 0.76 -14.79
C ASP A 96 0.39 -0.54 -14.23
N SER A 97 1.08 -1.30 -15.08
CA SER A 97 1.67 -2.60 -14.70
C SER A 97 2.68 -2.50 -13.55
N ALA A 98 3.38 -1.37 -13.43
CA ALA A 98 4.35 -1.18 -12.35
C ALA A 98 3.62 -1.02 -11.01
N PHE A 99 2.56 -0.19 -10.98
CA PHE A 99 1.73 -0.06 -9.80
C PHE A 99 1.01 -1.37 -9.44
N VAL A 100 0.46 -2.10 -10.42
CA VAL A 100 -0.19 -3.38 -10.19
C VAL A 100 0.78 -4.39 -9.57
N THR A 101 2.02 -4.44 -10.06
CA THR A 101 3.08 -5.28 -9.45
C THR A 101 3.29 -4.94 -7.98
N GLU A 102 3.46 -3.65 -7.66
CA GLU A 102 3.66 -3.18 -6.29
C GLU A 102 2.44 -3.49 -5.39
N LEU A 103 1.22 -3.28 -5.90
CA LEU A 103 -0.02 -3.57 -5.18
C LEU A 103 -0.15 -5.07 -4.88
N THR A 104 0.13 -5.94 -5.86
CA THR A 104 0.12 -7.39 -5.69
C THR A 104 1.12 -7.84 -4.62
N GLU A 105 2.32 -7.25 -4.56
CA GLU A 105 3.28 -7.54 -3.50
C GLU A 105 2.75 -7.16 -2.11
N LEU A 106 2.14 -5.99 -1.98
CA LEU A 106 1.56 -5.53 -0.71
C LEU A 106 0.40 -6.44 -0.26
N ILE A 107 -0.45 -6.90 -1.19
CA ILE A 107 -1.54 -7.84 -0.89
C ILE A 107 -0.98 -9.19 -0.46
N ASN A 108 0.00 -9.72 -1.19
CA ASN A 108 0.60 -11.02 -0.89
C ASN A 108 1.38 -11.01 0.44
N GLN A 109 1.91 -9.87 0.86
CA GLN A 109 2.48 -9.67 2.20
C GLN A 109 1.42 -9.67 3.31
N GLY A 110 0.13 -9.55 3.00
CA GLY A 110 -0.96 -9.45 3.98
C GLY A 110 -1.22 -8.04 4.49
N TYR A 111 -0.70 -7.01 3.82
CA TYR A 111 -0.93 -5.61 4.20
C TYR A 111 -2.29 -5.09 3.75
N TRP A 112 -2.80 -5.62 2.64
CA TRP A 112 -4.17 -5.47 2.17
C TRP A 112 -4.74 -6.83 1.83
N PHE A 113 -6.06 -6.98 1.94
CA PHE A 113 -6.76 -8.22 1.64
C PHE A 113 -8.14 -7.91 1.08
N PHE A 114 -8.68 -8.78 0.22
CA PHE A 114 -10.07 -8.67 -0.21
C PHE A 114 -11.01 -9.02 0.94
N ASN A 115 -12.09 -8.24 1.10
CA ASN A 115 -13.17 -8.65 1.98
C ASN A 115 -13.93 -9.82 1.36
N GLU A 116 -14.35 -10.77 2.19
CA GLU A 116 -15.36 -11.79 1.82
C GLU A 116 -16.72 -11.15 1.48
#